data_AF-A0A9N9GW43-F1
#
_entry.id   AF-A0A9N9GW43-F1
#
_cell.length_a   1.000
_cell.length_b   1.000
_cell.length_c   1.000
_cell.angle_alpha   90.00
_cell.angle_beta   90.00
_cell.angle_gamma   90.00
#
_symmetry.space_group_name_H-M   'P 1'
#
loop_
_entity.id
_entity.type
_entity.pdbx_description
1 polymer ?
#
loop_
_entity_poly.entity_id
_entity_poly.type
_entity_poly.pdbx_seq_one_letter_code
_entity_poly.pdbx_strand_id
1 'polypeptide(L)' 'WTRIETIDSLLRKAGYAGQITDKIREGIVLTRYQSSKQTITYEEYINYLENSGIIPVKVGKKSNKSSKIGNLLFE' A
#
# COMPACT_ATOMS: atom_id res chain seq x y z
N TRP A 1 12.99 -2.11 -14.28
CA TRP A 1 13.39 -1.30 -15.43
C TRP A 1 14.76 -0.72 -15.18
N THR A 2 15.63 -0.77 -16.18
CA THR A 2 16.89 -0.02 -16.18
C THR A 2 16.62 1.48 -16.33
N ARG A 3 17.65 2.31 -16.12
CA ARG A 3 17.53 3.76 -16.29
C ARG A 3 17.01 4.14 -17.68
N ILE A 4 17.50 3.48 -18.73
CA ILE A 4 17.13 3.74 -20.12
C ILE A 4 15.68 3.32 -20.37
N GLU A 5 15.30 2.10 -19.97
CA GLU A 5 13.92 1.61 -20.10
C GLU A 5 12.92 2.52 -19.37
N THR A 6 13.33 3.07 -18.22
CA THR A 6 12.49 4.00 -17.43
C THR A 6 12.27 5.31 -18.16
N ILE A 7 13.32 5.87 -18.78
CA ILE A 7 13.24 7.10 -19.57
C ILE A 7 12.37 6.85 -20.82
N ASP A 8 12.57 5.73 -21.51
CA ASP A 8 11.80 5.40 -22.70
C ASP A 8 10.31 5.23 -22.37
N SER A 9 10.00 4.53 -21.28
CA SER A 9 8.64 4.38 -20.77
C SER A 9 8.01 5.71 -20.38
N LEU A 10 8.80 6.61 -19.77
CA LEU A 10 8.35 7.97 -19.43
C LEU A 10 8.01 8.77 -20.68
N LEU A 11 8.86 8.73 -21.72
CA LEU A 11 8.61 9.43 -22.98
C LEU A 11 7.35 8.92 -23.68
N ARG A 12 7.14 7.60 -23.71
CA ARG A 12 5.90 7.01 -24.25
C ARG A 12 4.68 7.45 -23.44
N LYS A 13 4.78 7.48 -22.11
CA LYS A 13 3.70 7.93 -21.22
C LYS A 13 3.42 9.44 -21.33
N ALA A 14 4.42 10.24 -21.66
CA ALA A 14 4.29 11.66 -21.96
C ALA A 14 3.69 11.94 -23.36
N GLY A 15 3.45 10.91 -24.17
CA GLY A 15 2.87 11.04 -25.51
C GLY A 15 3.89 11.21 -26.64
N TYR A 16 5.17 10.97 -26.41
CA TYR A 16 6.18 11.01 -27.47
C TYR A 16 6.05 9.79 -28.41
N ALA A 17 5.57 10.04 -29.63
CA ALA A 17 5.35 9.00 -30.65
C ALA A 17 6.57 8.73 -31.54
N GLY A 18 7.59 9.60 -31.53
CA GLY A 18 8.78 9.47 -32.37
C GLY A 18 9.69 8.29 -32.01
N GLN A 19 10.75 8.10 -32.79
CA GLN A 19 11.83 7.17 -32.47
C GLN A 19 12.65 7.74 -31.31
N ILE A 20 12.83 6.96 -30.24
CA ILE A 20 13.61 7.37 -29.08
C ILE A 20 15.09 7.10 -29.38
N THR A 21 15.81 8.14 -29.76
CA THR A 21 17.25 8.11 -30.03
C THR A 21 18.05 8.65 -28.84
N ASP A 22 19.35 8.38 -28.79
CA ASP A 22 20.20 8.88 -27.69
C ASP A 22 20.22 10.41 -27.62
N LYS A 23 20.15 11.09 -28.76
CA LYS A 23 20.01 12.55 -28.83
C LYS A 23 18.76 13.07 -28.10
N ILE A 24 17.64 12.35 -28.20
CA ILE A 24 16.41 12.70 -27.46
C ILE A 24 16.61 12.44 -25.97
N ARG A 25 17.24 11.33 -25.60
CA ARG A 25 17.50 10.99 -24.18
C ARG A 25 18.43 11.99 -23.49
N GLU A 26 19.41 12.54 -24.21
CA GLU A 26 20.34 13.54 -23.70
C GLU A 26 19.74 14.95 -23.65
N GLY A 27 18.76 15.24 -24.51
CA GLY A 27 18.15 16.57 -24.62
C GLY A 27 16.98 16.86 -23.67
N ILE A 28 16.54 15.88 -22.86
CA ILE A 28 15.37 16.04 -21.99
C ILE A 28 15.74 16.47 -20.58
N VAL A 29 14.95 17.38 -20.01
CA VAL A 29 15.05 17.79 -18.61
C VAL A 29 14.19 16.86 -17.77
N LEU A 30 14.80 16.20 -16.79
CA LEU A 30 14.12 15.27 -15.89
C LEU A 30 14.06 15.81 -14.48
N THR A 31 12.88 15.72 -13.86
CA THR A 31 12.70 15.92 -12.42
C THR A 31 12.35 14.58 -11.79
N ARG A 32 13.09 14.18 -10.74
CA ARG A 32 12.86 12.92 -10.03
C ARG A 32 12.17 13.20 -8.70
N TYR A 33 11.08 12.48 -8.47
CA TYR A 33 10.40 12.43 -7.18
C TYR A 33 10.62 11.07 -6.52
N GLN A 34 10.67 11.06 -5.19
CA GLN A 34 10.63 9.84 -4.40
C GLN A 34 9.40 9.88 -3.49
N SER A 35 8.78 8.73 -3.30
CA SER A 35 7.71 8.56 -2.32
C SER A 35 7.95 7.29 -1.52
N SER A 36 7.56 7.33 -0.25
CA SER A 36 7.50 6.16 0.62
C SER A 36 6.04 5.86 0.93
N LYS A 37 5.63 4.59 0.78
CA LYS A 37 4.33 4.12 1.24
C LYS A 37 4.54 3.30 2.50
N GLN A 38 3.90 3.71 3.58
CA GLN A 38 3.81 2.93 4.81
C GLN A 38 2.43 2.28 4.88
N THR A 39 2.39 1.03 5.32
CA THR A 39 1.16 0.27 5.51
C THR A 39 1.12 -0.20 6.95
N ILE A 40 0.04 0.12 7.63
CA ILE A 40 -0.26 -0.41 8.97
C ILE A 40 -1.49 -1.29 8.86
N THR A 41 -1.52 -2.34 9.67
CA THR A 41 -2.72 -3.14 9.83
C THR A 41 -3.77 -2.34 10.60
N TYR A 42 -5.04 -2.77 10.47
CA TYR A 42 -6.11 -2.14 11.23
C TYR A 42 -5.91 -2.26 12.75
N GLU A 43 -5.38 -3.40 13.21
CA GLU A 43 -5.09 -3.63 14.64
C GLU A 43 -4.01 -2.69 15.16
N GLU A 44 -2.92 -2.52 14.42
CA GLU A 44 -1.86 -1.55 14.75
C GLU A 44 -2.38 -0.10 14.77
N TYR A 45 -3.28 0.24 13.83
CA TYR A 45 -3.92 1.55 13.80
C TYR A 45 -4.80 1.79 15.04
N ILE A 46 -5.58 0.79 15.45
CA ILE A 46 -6.42 0.89 16.65
C ILE A 46 -5.55 0.98 17.91
N ASN A 47 -4.50 0.18 18.03
CA ASN A 47 -3.54 0.26 19.14
C ASN A 47 -2.86 1.64 19.18
N TYR A 48 -2.50 2.20 18.02
CA TYR A 48 -1.96 3.56 17.92
C TYR A 48 -2.98 4.60 18.40
N LEU A 49 -4.26 4.46 18.05
CA LEU A 49 -5.31 5.37 18.51
C LEU A 49 -5.56 5.25 20.03
N GLU A 50 -5.58 4.04 20.57
CA GLU A 50 -5.70 3.79 22.02
C GLU A 50 -4.52 4.42 22.80
N ASN A 51 -3.30 4.26 22.29
CA ASN A 51 -2.10 4.78 22.93
C ASN A 51 -1.90 6.29 22.73
N SER A 52 -2.41 6.87 21.63
CA SER A 52 -2.23 8.30 21.33
C SER A 52 -3.18 9.20 22.12
N GLY A 53 -4.24 8.67 22.73
CA GLY A 53 -5.15 9.42 23.62
C GLY A 53 -5.96 10.52 22.93
N ILE A 54 -5.84 10.66 21.61
CA ILE A 54 -6.50 11.72 20.82
C ILE A 54 -7.96 11.36 20.51
N ILE A 55 -8.34 10.08 20.54
CA ILE A 55 -9.71 9.62 20.24
C ILE A 55 -10.15 8.57 21.28
N PRO A 56 -11.33 8.70 21.91
CA PRO A 56 -11.89 7.64 22.74
C PRO A 56 -12.34 6.48 21.85
N VAL A 57 -11.48 5.47 21.75
CA VAL A 57 -11.78 4.26 20.98
C VAL A 57 -12.83 3.42 21.74
N LYS A 58 -14.07 3.38 21.24
CA LYS A 58 -15.07 2.38 21.66
C LYS A 58 -14.87 1.08 20.86
N VAL A 59 -13.85 0.30 21.20
CA VAL A 59 -13.69 -1.06 20.65
C VAL A 59 -14.82 -1.95 21.19
N GLY A 60 -15.79 -2.28 20.34
CA GLY A 60 -16.75 -3.32 20.61
C GLY A 60 -16.06 -4.68 20.61
N LYS A 61 -15.74 -5.22 21.80
CA LYS A 61 -15.22 -6.58 21.95
C LYS A 61 -16.28 -7.59 21.48
N LYS A 62 -16.14 -8.17 20.28
CA LYS A 62 -16.92 -9.36 19.91
C LYS A 62 -16.40 -10.55 20.72
N SER A 63 -17.14 -10.96 21.74
CA SER A 63 -16.88 -12.19 22.47
C SER A 63 -17.18 -13.38 21.56
N ASN A 64 -16.16 -14.12 21.12
CA ASN A 64 -16.36 -15.44 20.54
C ASN A 64 -16.75 -16.42 21.66
N LYS A 65 -18.05 -16.55 21.92
CA LYS A 65 -18.57 -17.66 22.73
C LYS A 65 -18.47 -18.94 21.90
N SER A 66 -17.41 -19.71 22.12
CA SER A 66 -17.39 -21.11 21.71
C SER A 66 -18.37 -21.87 22.61
N SER A 67 -19.60 -22.05 22.15
CA SER A 67 -20.54 -22.97 22.78
C SER A 67 -20.03 -24.39 22.55
N LYS A 68 -19.47 -25.01 23.58
CA LYS A 68 -19.21 -26.45 23.60
C LYS A 68 -20.56 -27.16 23.43
N ILE A 69 -20.76 -27.79 22.28
CA ILE A 69 -21.85 -28.74 22.06
C ILE A 69 -21.48 -29.97 22.90
N GLY A 70 -22.18 -30.19 24.01
CA GLY A 70 -22.00 -31.36 24.85
C GLY A 70 -22.38 -32.62 24.06
N ASN A 71 -21.54 -33.65 24.13
CA ASN A 71 -21.83 -34.99 23.64
C ASN A 71 -23.11 -35.51 24.31
N LEU A 72 -24.20 -35.64 23.54
CA LEU A 72 -25.34 -36.47 23.91
C LEU A 72 -25.08 -37.87 23.34
N LEU A 73 -24.71 -38.77 24.24
CA LEU A 73 -24.73 -40.22 24.06
C LEU A 73 -26.17 -40.65 23.74
N PHE A 74 -26.36 -41.34 22.63
CA PHE A 74 -27.51 -42.23 22.43
C PHE A 74 -27.03 -43.65 22.65
N GLU A 75 -27.64 -44.34 23.62
CA GLU A 75 -27.90 -45.78 23.50
C GLU A 75 -28.91 -46.02 22.36
#